data_AF-A0A177HXG0-F1
#
_entry.id   AF-A0A177HXG0-F1
#
_cell.length_a   1.000
_cell.length_b   1.000
_cell.length_c   1.000
_cell.angle_alpha   90.00
_cell.angle_beta   90.00
_cell.angle_gamma   90.00
#
_symmetry.space_group_name_H-M   'P 1'
#
loop_
_entity.id
_entity.type
_entity.pdbx_description
1 polymer ?
#
loop_
_entity_poly.entity_id
_entity_poly.type
_entity_poly.pdbx_seq_one_letter_code
_entity_poly.pdbx_strand_id
1 'polypeptide(L)'
;MPAEPPAPAAPPTPPEPPRQPPPPRDPVAVALGNASLLGIGYLLLGRWRLAALAVVGTGWLLNLTASTAETWCEILLLLWWAAGIAHGWFLAHRRPEHVARRGQRISTLALAVVVLLTAVLLRVDAYGIENRVTEAREGGDCETAVAAQGEVWSGHRLAAAPVVEPGDAVVDACRRLERAASTLADAARDGSIEDLERGFGILAGVLRKPGNEQTVKTVLDTFLDGLPTKDSCDTADITGWLRDRGPTRNVLDRSADAAARTEPAALVGCGDDLMAEDDWQQARAHYQQLLDQYPDDERSDEARSGVKKAGLAIELDEVRRLVQNTSDAKSGYCDAPAKYSGAPAYRKGFNRALFLGDTEYTGKLPGGWRTSDPAKAALVVCAGTAEHGSAVETCYYENDESAYFPHEVTFYKVKIPLKVYELRTGKRIDPRQVQISGGSCPRTLYYGYYGTYDYGPGDQFVSTAKSDVREAFWPVVKR
;
A
#
# COMPACT_ATOMS: atom_id res chain seq x y z
N MET A 1 34.62 -31.07 -136.68
CA MET A 1 35.76 -31.03 -135.73
C MET A 1 36.38 -29.65 -135.81
N PRO A 2 36.91 -29.02 -134.73
CA PRO A 2 37.07 -29.48 -133.35
C PRO A 2 36.50 -28.49 -132.30
N ALA A 3 36.72 -28.83 -131.03
CA ALA A 3 36.12 -28.29 -129.80
C ALA A 3 36.83 -27.06 -129.20
N GLU A 4 36.09 -26.30 -128.38
CA GLU A 4 36.54 -25.23 -127.47
C GLU A 4 36.06 -25.53 -126.02
N PRO A 5 36.68 -24.95 -124.97
CA PRO A 5 37.15 -25.69 -123.80
C PRO A 5 36.23 -25.57 -122.56
N PRO A 6 36.40 -26.45 -121.56
CA PRO A 6 35.55 -26.49 -120.36
C PRO A 6 35.85 -25.37 -119.36
N ALA A 7 34.78 -24.89 -118.71
CA ALA A 7 34.78 -23.89 -117.65
C ALA A 7 35.51 -24.36 -116.37
N PRO A 8 36.13 -23.44 -115.61
CA PRO A 8 36.97 -23.78 -114.45
C PRO A 8 36.18 -24.31 -113.25
N ALA A 9 36.77 -25.31 -112.58
CA ALA A 9 36.24 -25.99 -111.41
C ALA A 9 36.19 -25.07 -110.17
N ALA A 10 35.08 -25.14 -109.43
CA ALA A 10 34.91 -24.50 -108.14
C ALA A 10 35.83 -25.14 -107.08
N PRO A 11 36.44 -24.34 -106.17
CA PRO A 11 37.32 -24.85 -105.13
C PRO A 11 36.56 -25.69 -104.08
N PRO A 12 37.22 -26.70 -103.48
CA PRO A 12 36.60 -27.63 -102.54
C PRO A 12 36.19 -26.95 -101.22
N THR A 13 35.00 -27.30 -100.73
CA THR A 13 34.49 -26.95 -99.40
C THR A 13 35.42 -27.50 -98.30
N PRO A 14 35.79 -26.68 -97.30
CA PRO A 14 36.62 -27.14 -96.19
C PRO A 14 35.87 -28.19 -95.34
N PRO A 15 36.57 -29.19 -94.78
CA PRO A 15 35.97 -30.22 -93.94
C PRO A 15 35.34 -29.61 -92.68
N GLU A 16 34.12 -30.04 -92.38
CA GLU A 16 33.41 -29.71 -91.14
C GLU A 16 34.27 -30.11 -89.93
N PRO A 17 34.54 -29.21 -88.98
CA PRO A 17 35.36 -29.53 -87.81
C PRO A 17 34.67 -30.65 -87.00
N PRO A 18 35.43 -31.61 -86.46
CA PRO A 18 34.86 -32.68 -85.66
C PRO A 18 34.08 -32.10 -84.48
N ARG A 19 32.82 -32.54 -84.30
CA ARG A 19 32.02 -32.22 -83.12
C ARG A 19 32.84 -32.52 -81.88
N GLN A 20 33.18 -31.47 -81.14
CA GLN A 20 33.90 -31.62 -79.87
C GLN A 20 33.06 -32.51 -78.94
N PRO A 21 33.65 -33.55 -78.33
CA PRO A 21 32.94 -34.30 -77.31
C PRO A 21 32.51 -33.34 -76.19
N PRO A 22 31.30 -33.52 -75.60
CA PRO A 22 30.85 -32.67 -74.52
C PRO A 22 31.89 -32.65 -73.40
N PRO A 23 32.14 -31.49 -72.76
CA PRO A 23 33.14 -31.38 -71.72
C PRO A 23 32.89 -32.42 -70.63
N PRO A 24 33.95 -33.04 -70.08
CA PRO A 24 33.83 -34.06 -69.05
C PRO A 24 33.10 -33.50 -67.84
N ARG A 25 32.11 -34.26 -67.35
CA ARG A 25 31.24 -33.84 -66.23
C ARG A 25 31.80 -34.43 -64.93
N ASP A 26 32.24 -33.56 -64.03
CA ASP A 26 32.80 -33.95 -62.73
C ASP A 26 31.68 -34.37 -61.75
N PRO A 27 31.62 -35.65 -61.32
CA PRO A 27 30.62 -36.13 -60.37
C PRO A 27 30.67 -35.42 -59.01
N VAL A 28 31.84 -34.91 -58.63
CA VAL A 28 32.01 -34.12 -57.40
C VAL A 28 31.36 -32.75 -57.57
N ALA A 29 31.51 -32.10 -58.72
CA ALA A 29 30.90 -30.80 -58.99
C ALA A 29 29.36 -30.87 -58.99
N VAL A 30 28.80 -31.97 -59.49
CA VAL A 30 27.36 -32.23 -59.45
C VAL A 30 26.87 -32.47 -58.03
N ALA A 31 27.57 -33.29 -57.24
CA ALA A 31 27.22 -33.51 -55.84
C ALA A 31 27.29 -32.21 -55.02
N LEU A 32 28.35 -31.41 -55.22
CA LEU A 32 28.51 -30.10 -54.58
C LEU A 32 27.44 -29.09 -55.02
N GLY A 33 27.09 -29.08 -56.31
CA GLY A 33 26.00 -28.24 -56.83
C GLY A 33 24.62 -28.64 -56.27
N ASN A 34 24.43 -29.90 -55.86
CA ASN A 34 23.20 -30.31 -55.17
C ASN A 34 23.29 -30.10 -53.65
N ALA A 35 24.50 -30.11 -53.07
CA ALA A 35 24.74 -29.81 -51.67
C ALA A 35 24.38 -28.36 -51.29
N SER A 36 24.35 -27.44 -52.26
CA SER A 36 23.84 -26.08 -52.04
C SER A 36 22.32 -26.00 -51.94
N LEU A 37 21.60 -27.10 -52.15
CA LEU A 37 20.12 -27.19 -52.18
C LEU A 37 19.43 -26.34 -53.28
N LEU A 38 20.21 -25.62 -54.09
CA LEU A 38 19.71 -24.79 -55.18
C LEU A 38 19.54 -25.57 -56.51
N GLY A 39 19.68 -26.89 -56.49
CA GLY A 39 19.54 -27.74 -57.68
C GLY A 39 20.62 -27.54 -58.75
N ILE A 40 21.74 -26.86 -58.41
CA ILE A 40 22.82 -26.50 -59.34
C ILE A 40 23.47 -27.75 -59.94
N GLY A 41 23.56 -28.85 -59.18
CA GLY A 41 24.10 -30.11 -59.67
C GLY A 41 23.26 -30.73 -60.78
N TYR A 42 21.93 -30.63 -60.68
CA TYR A 42 21.03 -31.07 -61.75
C TYR A 42 21.11 -30.17 -62.99
N LEU A 43 21.37 -28.87 -62.82
CA LEU A 43 21.64 -27.95 -63.94
C LEU A 43 22.94 -28.31 -64.67
N LEU A 44 24.00 -28.64 -63.93
CA LEU A 44 25.28 -29.11 -64.50
C LEU A 44 25.14 -30.45 -65.26
N LEU A 45 24.15 -31.27 -64.89
CA LEU A 45 23.77 -32.48 -65.63
C LEU A 45 22.84 -32.22 -66.84
N GLY A 46 22.40 -30.97 -67.05
CA GLY A 46 21.43 -30.58 -68.07
C GLY A 46 19.99 -31.02 -67.77
N ARG A 47 19.67 -31.35 -66.52
CA ARG A 47 18.36 -31.88 -66.09
C ARG A 47 17.53 -30.84 -65.35
N TRP A 48 16.99 -29.88 -66.09
CA TRP A 48 16.28 -28.72 -65.53
C TRP A 48 15.05 -29.09 -64.68
N ARG A 49 14.30 -30.14 -65.04
CA ARG A 49 13.14 -30.61 -64.24
C ARG A 49 13.52 -31.04 -62.82
N LEU A 50 14.68 -31.68 -62.65
CA LEU A 50 15.16 -32.11 -61.33
C LEU A 50 15.71 -30.93 -60.52
N ALA A 51 16.31 -29.94 -61.18
CA ALA A 51 16.72 -28.70 -60.52
C ALA A 51 15.52 -27.94 -59.95
N ALA A 52 14.42 -27.83 -60.72
CA ALA A 52 13.19 -27.18 -60.26
C ALA A 52 12.57 -27.92 -59.06
N LEU A 53 12.48 -29.26 -59.11
CA LEU A 53 12.01 -30.08 -57.98
C LEU A 53 12.88 -29.91 -56.73
N ALA A 54 14.20 -29.85 -56.91
CA ALA A 54 15.13 -29.64 -55.80
C ALA A 54 14.93 -28.28 -55.12
N VAL A 55 14.77 -27.21 -55.91
CA VAL A 55 14.53 -25.85 -55.39
C VAL A 55 13.17 -25.75 -54.71
N VAL A 56 12.10 -26.27 -55.33
CA VAL A 56 10.74 -26.25 -54.75
C VAL A 56 10.68 -27.06 -53.46
N GLY A 57 11.24 -28.28 -53.44
CA GLY A 57 11.28 -29.12 -52.25
C GLY A 57 12.10 -28.50 -51.12
N THR A 58 13.24 -27.86 -51.45
CA THR A 58 14.05 -27.12 -50.48
C THR A 58 13.29 -25.91 -49.93
N GLY A 59 12.66 -25.10 -50.79
CA GLY A 59 11.88 -23.95 -50.35
C GLY A 59 10.71 -24.36 -49.45
N TRP A 60 10.03 -25.46 -49.79
CA TRP A 60 8.95 -26.01 -48.98
C TRP A 60 9.46 -26.51 -47.61
N LEU A 61 10.55 -27.29 -47.57
CA LEU A 61 11.13 -27.79 -46.33
C LEU A 61 11.67 -26.66 -45.44
N LEU A 62 12.34 -25.65 -46.01
CA LEU A 62 12.79 -24.49 -45.26
C LEU A 62 11.60 -23.72 -44.64
N ASN A 63 10.52 -23.52 -45.40
CA ASN A 63 9.30 -22.91 -44.89
C ASN A 63 8.64 -23.76 -43.79
N LEU A 64 8.61 -25.08 -43.96
CA LEU A 64 8.07 -26.02 -42.97
C LEU A 64 8.88 -25.98 -41.67
N THR A 65 10.21 -25.97 -41.77
CA THR A 65 11.12 -25.93 -40.61
C THR A 65 11.01 -24.60 -39.87
N ALA A 66 10.86 -23.49 -40.61
CA ALA A 66 10.67 -22.16 -40.02
C ALA A 66 9.30 -21.98 -39.35
N SER A 67 8.26 -22.69 -39.80
CA SER A 67 6.89 -22.51 -39.32
C SER A 67 6.47 -23.47 -38.20
N THR A 68 7.03 -24.68 -38.16
CA THR A 68 6.60 -25.74 -37.22
C THR A 68 7.59 -25.96 -36.07
N ALA A 69 8.87 -25.60 -36.24
CA ALA A 69 9.92 -25.73 -35.21
C ALA A 69 10.04 -27.12 -34.55
N GLU A 70 9.60 -28.20 -35.21
CA GLU A 70 9.73 -29.57 -34.70
C GLU A 70 10.98 -30.29 -35.25
N THR A 71 11.60 -31.13 -34.43
CA THR A 71 12.87 -31.82 -34.72
C THR A 71 12.81 -32.76 -35.94
N TRP A 72 11.65 -33.29 -36.30
CA TRP A 72 11.50 -34.15 -37.48
C TRP A 72 11.62 -33.38 -38.80
N CYS A 73 11.24 -32.10 -38.83
CA CYS A 73 11.38 -31.25 -40.03
C CYS A 73 12.86 -31.05 -40.39
N GLU A 74 13.72 -30.94 -39.38
CA GLU A 74 15.16 -30.81 -39.53
C GLU A 74 15.80 -32.12 -40.02
N ILE A 75 15.35 -33.26 -39.47
CA ILE A 75 15.75 -34.59 -39.95
C ILE A 75 15.36 -34.76 -41.42
N LEU A 76 14.15 -34.33 -41.82
CA LEU A 76 13.72 -34.37 -43.21
C LEU A 76 14.56 -33.46 -44.11
N LEU A 77 14.93 -32.26 -43.67
CA LEU A 77 15.80 -31.37 -44.43
C LEU A 77 17.20 -31.97 -44.61
N LEU A 78 17.76 -32.61 -43.57
CA LEU A 78 19.04 -33.31 -43.64
C LEU A 78 18.99 -34.54 -44.54
N LEU A 79 17.91 -35.33 -44.46
CA LEU A 79 17.68 -36.47 -45.35
C LEU A 79 17.49 -36.02 -46.79
N TRP A 80 16.76 -34.93 -47.02
CA TRP A 80 16.60 -34.32 -48.35
C TRP A 80 17.92 -33.83 -48.92
N TRP A 81 18.74 -33.19 -48.10
CA TRP A 81 20.09 -32.75 -48.46
C TRP A 81 21.00 -33.94 -48.81
N ALA A 82 21.05 -34.95 -47.95
CA ALA A 82 21.84 -36.17 -48.17
C ALA A 82 21.36 -36.93 -49.42
N ALA A 83 20.05 -37.03 -49.63
CA ALA A 83 19.46 -37.63 -50.82
C ALA A 83 19.82 -36.86 -52.10
N GLY A 84 19.77 -35.52 -52.08
CA GLY A 84 20.17 -34.68 -53.21
C GLY A 84 21.64 -34.86 -53.61
N ILE A 85 22.52 -35.00 -52.63
CA ILE A 85 23.95 -35.28 -52.82
C ILE A 85 24.16 -36.69 -53.38
N ALA A 86 23.60 -37.70 -52.71
CA ALA A 86 23.75 -39.10 -53.11
C ALA A 86 23.19 -39.36 -54.52
N HIS A 87 22.03 -38.76 -54.82
CA HIS A 87 21.39 -38.89 -56.12
C HIS A 87 22.16 -38.13 -57.22
N GLY A 88 22.65 -36.92 -56.94
CA GLY A 88 23.52 -36.18 -57.86
C GLY A 88 24.82 -36.93 -58.17
N TRP A 89 25.44 -37.50 -57.14
CA TRP A 89 26.64 -38.33 -57.25
C TRP A 89 26.39 -39.58 -58.09
N PHE A 90 25.33 -40.34 -57.78
CA PHE A 90 24.96 -41.56 -58.49
C PHE A 90 24.68 -41.31 -59.98
N LEU A 91 24.00 -40.20 -60.30
CA LEU A 91 23.73 -39.82 -61.69
C LEU A 91 24.99 -39.46 -62.47
N ALA A 92 26.00 -38.93 -61.80
CA ALA A 92 27.26 -38.53 -62.43
C ALA A 92 28.30 -39.66 -62.49
N HIS A 93 28.20 -40.68 -61.63
CA HIS A 93 29.13 -41.82 -61.57
C HIS A 93 28.99 -42.84 -62.73
N ARG A 94 27.97 -42.70 -63.59
CA ARG A 94 27.69 -43.68 -64.67
C ARG A 94 28.55 -43.54 -65.94
N ARG A 95 29.64 -42.76 -65.94
CA ARG A 95 30.66 -42.76 -67.01
C ARG A 95 32.07 -42.52 -66.42
N PRO A 96 33.10 -43.32 -66.76
CA PRO A 96 34.44 -43.12 -66.22
C PRO A 96 35.18 -42.06 -67.04
N GLU A 97 35.79 -41.06 -66.38
CA GLU A 97 37.25 -40.93 -66.30
C GLU A 97 37.75 -39.57 -65.75
N HIS A 98 38.69 -39.70 -64.81
CA HIS A 98 39.86 -38.88 -64.46
C HIS A 98 39.79 -37.58 -63.62
N VAL A 99 40.85 -37.46 -62.83
CA VAL A 99 41.04 -36.76 -61.55
C VAL A 99 41.28 -35.26 -61.71
N ALA A 100 40.54 -34.45 -60.96
CA ALA A 100 40.83 -33.03 -60.78
C ALA A 100 41.13 -32.69 -59.30
N ARG A 101 41.89 -31.60 -59.10
CA ARG A 101 42.73 -31.28 -57.93
C ARG A 101 42.03 -31.30 -56.56
N ARG A 102 42.54 -32.16 -55.67
CA ARG A 102 42.11 -32.49 -54.29
C ARG A 102 42.13 -31.32 -53.28
N GLY A 103 42.95 -30.27 -53.51
CA GLY A 103 43.24 -29.24 -52.50
C GLY A 103 42.18 -28.15 -52.30
N GLN A 104 41.40 -27.83 -53.33
CA GLN A 104 40.33 -26.80 -53.27
C GLN A 104 38.95 -27.40 -52.94
N ARG A 105 38.90 -28.74 -52.81
CA ARG A 105 37.69 -29.58 -52.67
C ARG A 105 37.36 -29.96 -51.23
N ILE A 106 38.35 -29.94 -50.35
CA ILE A 106 38.18 -30.22 -48.91
C ILE A 106 37.75 -28.94 -48.18
N SER A 107 38.23 -27.78 -48.63
CA SER A 107 38.02 -26.50 -47.96
C SER A 107 36.57 -26.01 -48.00
N THR A 108 35.84 -26.21 -49.11
CA THR A 108 34.43 -25.80 -49.23
C THR A 108 33.47 -26.75 -48.50
N LEU A 109 33.75 -28.06 -48.50
CA LEU A 109 32.95 -29.06 -47.79
C LEU A 109 33.19 -28.98 -46.28
N ALA A 110 34.44 -28.76 -45.86
CA ALA A 110 34.77 -28.46 -44.46
C ALA A 110 34.07 -27.17 -44.00
N LEU A 111 34.04 -26.12 -44.82
CA LEU A 111 33.34 -24.87 -44.48
C LEU A 111 31.83 -25.08 -44.30
N ALA A 112 31.18 -25.82 -45.20
CA ALA A 112 29.74 -26.10 -45.08
C ALA A 112 29.41 -26.96 -43.85
N VAL A 113 30.23 -27.98 -43.55
CA VAL A 113 30.07 -28.82 -42.36
C VAL A 113 30.31 -28.01 -41.09
N VAL A 114 31.32 -27.13 -41.07
CA VAL A 114 31.58 -26.23 -39.93
C VAL A 114 30.41 -25.28 -39.70
N VAL A 115 29.82 -24.69 -40.74
CA VAL A 115 28.66 -23.81 -40.61
C VAL A 115 27.44 -24.56 -40.06
N LEU A 116 27.14 -25.75 -40.58
CA LEU A 116 26.03 -26.58 -40.08
C LEU A 116 26.26 -27.04 -38.65
N LEU A 117 27.46 -27.51 -38.30
CA LEU A 117 27.81 -27.87 -36.93
C LEU A 117 27.69 -26.68 -35.98
N THR A 118 28.13 -25.50 -36.40
CA THR A 118 28.01 -24.27 -35.60
C THR A 118 26.53 -23.92 -35.39
N ALA A 119 25.70 -23.99 -36.43
CA ALA A 119 24.27 -23.74 -36.31
C ALA A 119 23.56 -24.74 -35.39
N VAL A 120 23.89 -26.03 -35.47
CA VAL A 120 23.34 -27.07 -34.60
C VAL A 120 23.79 -26.85 -33.15
N LEU A 121 25.08 -26.57 -32.92
CA LEU A 121 25.60 -26.29 -31.57
C LEU A 121 24.93 -25.07 -30.94
N LEU A 122 24.79 -23.97 -31.70
CA LEU A 122 24.08 -22.77 -31.24
C LEU A 122 22.61 -23.06 -30.90
N ARG A 123 21.96 -23.98 -31.62
CA ARG A 123 20.57 -24.35 -31.35
C ARG A 123 20.43 -25.23 -30.11
N VAL A 124 21.34 -26.19 -29.92
CA VAL A 124 21.40 -27.01 -28.69
C VAL A 124 21.65 -26.12 -27.48
N ASP A 125 22.58 -25.17 -27.59
CA ASP A 125 22.86 -24.20 -26.53
C ASP A 125 21.64 -23.32 -26.23
N ALA A 126 20.92 -22.86 -27.27
CA ALA A 126 19.68 -22.11 -27.10
C ALA A 126 18.58 -22.87 -26.33
N TYR A 127 18.40 -24.18 -26.58
CA TYR A 127 17.48 -25.01 -25.77
C TYR A 127 17.97 -25.17 -24.33
N GLY A 128 19.28 -25.25 -24.11
CA GLY A 128 19.88 -25.28 -22.78
C GLY A 128 19.66 -23.99 -21.99
N ILE A 129 19.72 -22.84 -22.66
CA ILE A 129 19.39 -21.53 -22.08
C ILE A 129 17.90 -21.47 -21.75
N GLU A 130 17.01 -21.78 -22.69
CA GLU A 130 15.55 -21.70 -22.48
C GLU A 130 15.06 -22.64 -21.37
N ASN A 131 15.64 -23.84 -21.26
CA ASN A 131 15.33 -24.75 -20.15
C ASN A 131 15.73 -24.14 -18.80
N ARG A 132 16.90 -23.49 -18.69
CA ARG A 132 17.33 -22.82 -17.46
C ARG A 132 16.44 -21.61 -17.14
N VAL A 133 16.02 -20.84 -18.15
CA VAL A 133 15.06 -19.74 -17.98
C VAL A 133 13.72 -20.26 -17.45
N THR A 134 13.23 -21.36 -18.03
CA THR A 134 11.96 -21.99 -17.61
C THR A 134 12.06 -22.58 -16.21
N GLU A 135 13.12 -23.31 -15.90
CA GLU A 135 13.37 -23.90 -14.58
C GLU A 135 13.49 -22.81 -13.50
N ALA A 136 14.24 -21.74 -13.77
CA ALA A 136 14.34 -20.60 -12.85
C ALA A 136 13.00 -19.91 -12.64
N ARG A 137 12.21 -19.72 -13.71
CA ARG A 137 10.87 -19.14 -13.64
C ARG A 137 9.91 -20.01 -12.83
N GLU A 138 9.90 -21.32 -13.07
CA GLU A 138 9.11 -22.30 -12.34
C GLU A 138 9.56 -22.42 -10.88
N GLY A 139 10.84 -22.17 -10.59
CA GLY A 139 11.38 -22.03 -9.24
C GLY A 139 11.07 -20.69 -8.56
N GLY A 140 10.64 -19.68 -9.34
CA GLY A 140 10.39 -18.33 -8.86
C GLY A 140 11.64 -17.46 -8.68
N ASP A 141 12.75 -17.84 -9.32
CA ASP A 141 14.03 -17.13 -9.26
C ASP A 141 14.22 -16.23 -10.49
N CYS A 142 13.81 -14.97 -10.35
CA CYS A 142 13.95 -13.98 -11.40
C CYS A 142 15.40 -13.59 -11.69
N GLU A 143 16.29 -13.64 -10.71
CA GLU A 143 17.68 -13.27 -10.91
C GLU A 143 18.35 -14.30 -11.82
N THR A 144 18.15 -15.59 -11.53
CA THR A 144 18.66 -16.69 -12.36
C THR A 144 18.01 -16.71 -13.75
N ALA A 145 16.70 -16.43 -13.87
CA ALA A 145 16.02 -16.37 -15.17
C ALA A 145 16.57 -15.24 -16.06
N VAL A 146 16.80 -14.05 -15.49
CA VAL A 146 17.37 -12.91 -16.21
C VAL A 146 18.84 -13.16 -16.57
N ALA A 147 19.62 -13.75 -15.66
CA ALA A 147 21.01 -14.10 -15.92
C ALA A 147 21.14 -15.12 -17.06
N ALA A 148 20.30 -16.17 -17.07
CA ALA A 148 20.29 -17.19 -18.12
C ALA A 148 19.94 -16.59 -19.50
N GLN A 149 18.91 -15.75 -19.58
CA GLN A 149 18.55 -15.08 -20.85
C GLN A 149 19.64 -14.10 -21.32
N GLY A 150 20.43 -13.55 -20.39
CA GLY A 150 21.58 -12.70 -20.70
C GLY A 150 22.67 -13.40 -21.54
N GLU A 151 22.70 -14.72 -21.58
CA GLU A 151 23.62 -15.51 -22.42
C GLU A 151 23.21 -15.54 -23.90
N VAL A 152 21.98 -15.13 -24.24
CA VAL A 152 21.48 -15.06 -25.62
C VAL A 152 22.12 -13.89 -26.36
N TRP A 153 23.07 -14.20 -27.26
CA TRP A 153 23.70 -13.25 -28.16
C TRP A 153 23.16 -13.34 -29.60
N SER A 154 23.69 -12.51 -30.51
CA SER A 154 23.23 -12.40 -31.90
C SER A 154 23.21 -13.74 -32.66
N GLY A 155 24.17 -14.63 -32.37
CA GLY A 155 24.26 -15.96 -32.99
C GLY A 155 23.06 -16.86 -32.65
N HIS A 156 22.61 -16.86 -31.39
CA HIS A 156 21.43 -17.62 -30.96
C HIS A 156 20.15 -17.09 -31.61
N ARG A 157 20.02 -15.76 -31.72
CA ARG A 157 18.86 -15.14 -32.39
C ARG A 157 18.78 -15.49 -33.87
N LEU A 158 19.91 -15.66 -34.56
CA LEU A 158 19.91 -16.06 -35.97
C LEU A 158 19.65 -17.56 -36.18
N ALA A 159 20.18 -18.42 -35.30
CA ALA A 159 20.09 -19.88 -35.46
C ALA A 159 18.84 -20.51 -34.82
N ALA A 160 18.24 -19.83 -33.84
CA ALA A 160 17.20 -20.39 -32.97
C ALA A 160 16.17 -19.35 -32.48
N ALA A 161 15.83 -18.33 -33.28
CA ALA A 161 14.88 -17.27 -32.89
C ALA A 161 13.60 -17.76 -32.15
N PRO A 162 12.86 -18.77 -32.63
CA PRO A 162 11.62 -19.20 -31.97
C PRO A 162 11.83 -19.79 -30.57
N VAL A 163 13.03 -20.29 -30.28
CA VAL A 163 13.39 -20.91 -28.98
C VAL A 163 13.72 -19.85 -27.94
N VAL A 164 14.33 -18.72 -28.36
CA VAL A 164 14.84 -17.68 -27.43
C VAL A 164 13.90 -16.48 -27.28
N GLU A 165 12.95 -16.28 -28.19
CA GLU A 165 11.95 -15.20 -28.12
C GLU A 165 11.06 -15.26 -26.86
N PRO A 166 10.58 -16.44 -26.39
CA PRO A 166 9.79 -16.52 -25.16
C PRO A 166 10.53 -16.03 -23.91
N GLY A 167 11.85 -16.25 -23.83
CA GLY A 167 12.70 -15.80 -22.72
C GLY A 167 12.72 -14.27 -22.52
N ASP A 168 12.61 -13.48 -23.59
CA ASP A 168 12.53 -12.01 -23.50
C ASP A 168 11.26 -11.56 -22.74
N ALA A 169 10.16 -12.30 -22.89
CA ALA A 169 8.92 -12.04 -22.15
C ALA A 169 9.04 -12.39 -20.65
N VAL A 170 9.87 -13.38 -20.29
CA VAL A 170 10.17 -13.74 -18.90
C VAL A 170 11.00 -12.64 -18.24
N VAL A 171 12.02 -12.12 -18.92
CA VAL A 171 12.82 -10.98 -18.42
C VAL A 171 11.95 -9.76 -18.15
N ASP A 172 11.04 -9.44 -19.07
CA ASP A 172 10.11 -8.32 -18.89
C ASP A 172 9.12 -8.54 -17.73
N ALA A 173 8.68 -9.78 -17.50
CA ALA A 173 7.89 -10.13 -16.31
C ALA A 173 8.71 -9.94 -15.03
N CYS A 174 9.95 -10.42 -15.01
CA CYS A 174 10.85 -10.27 -13.86
C CYS A 174 11.15 -8.82 -13.51
N ARG A 175 11.43 -7.96 -14.50
CA ARG A 175 11.61 -6.51 -14.28
C ARG A 175 10.36 -5.82 -13.76
N ARG A 176 9.16 -6.34 -14.05
CA ARG A 176 7.90 -5.83 -13.48
C ARG A 176 7.75 -6.30 -12.04
N LEU A 177 8.12 -7.55 -11.74
CA LEU A 177 8.09 -8.10 -10.39
C LEU A 177 9.10 -7.42 -9.46
N GLU A 178 10.29 -7.09 -9.93
CA GLU A 178 11.27 -6.30 -9.19
C GLU A 178 10.72 -4.90 -8.85
N ARG A 179 10.05 -4.24 -9.81
CA ARG A 179 9.33 -2.99 -9.54
C ARG A 179 8.23 -3.18 -8.51
N ALA A 180 7.42 -4.23 -8.63
CA ALA A 180 6.40 -4.54 -7.63
C ALA A 180 7.02 -4.72 -6.23
N ALA A 181 8.12 -5.47 -6.12
CA ALA A 181 8.85 -5.67 -4.88
C ALA A 181 9.32 -4.35 -4.27
N SER A 182 9.92 -3.46 -5.09
CA SER A 182 10.35 -2.14 -4.61
C SER A 182 9.17 -1.28 -4.12
N THR A 183 8.07 -1.23 -4.88
CA THR A 183 6.87 -0.47 -4.50
C THR A 183 6.24 -1.01 -3.21
N LEU A 184 6.18 -2.34 -3.04
CA LEU A 184 5.69 -2.97 -1.82
C LEU A 184 6.62 -2.71 -0.62
N ALA A 185 7.94 -2.70 -0.83
CA ALA A 185 8.90 -2.37 0.22
C ALA A 185 8.81 -0.90 0.65
N ASP A 186 8.54 0.02 -0.28
CA ASP A 186 8.28 1.42 0.04
C ASP A 186 6.95 1.58 0.81
N ALA A 187 5.90 0.87 0.40
CA ALA A 187 4.63 0.82 1.14
C ALA A 187 4.82 0.32 2.59
N ALA A 188 5.62 -0.72 2.81
CA ALA A 188 5.94 -1.21 4.16
C ALA A 188 6.80 -0.25 4.98
N ARG A 189 7.55 0.65 4.35
CA ARG A 189 8.40 1.62 5.05
C ARG A 189 7.62 2.85 5.50
N ASP A 190 6.73 3.32 4.64
CA ASP A 190 6.10 4.64 4.77
C ASP A 190 4.57 4.55 4.98
N GLY A 191 4.02 3.35 5.17
CA GLY A 191 2.57 3.13 5.39
C GLY A 191 1.68 3.41 4.17
N SER A 192 2.26 3.58 2.98
CA SER A 192 1.53 4.03 1.78
C SER A 192 0.59 2.97 1.20
N ILE A 193 -0.71 3.11 1.47
CA ILE A 193 -1.76 2.26 0.88
C ILE A 193 -1.84 2.39 -0.65
N GLU A 194 -1.53 3.57 -1.20
CA GLU A 194 -1.51 3.77 -2.66
C GLU A 194 -0.39 2.96 -3.33
N ASP A 195 0.79 2.90 -2.72
CA ASP A 195 1.89 2.09 -3.22
C ASP A 195 1.61 0.60 -3.01
N LEU A 196 0.97 0.22 -1.90
CA LEU A 196 0.51 -1.14 -1.67
C LEU A 196 -0.45 -1.60 -2.80
N GLU A 197 -1.47 -0.81 -3.10
CA GLU A 197 -2.41 -1.09 -4.19
C GLU A 197 -1.70 -1.17 -5.55
N ARG A 198 -0.78 -0.24 -5.82
CA ARG A 198 0.01 -0.23 -7.06
C ARG A 198 0.87 -1.49 -7.19
N GLY A 199 1.55 -1.89 -6.12
CA GLY A 199 2.37 -3.10 -6.06
C GLY A 199 1.55 -4.35 -6.38
N PHE A 200 0.42 -4.53 -5.68
CA PHE A 200 -0.51 -5.64 -5.96
C PHE A 200 -1.10 -5.59 -7.37
N GLY A 201 -1.37 -4.39 -7.90
CA GLY A 201 -1.81 -4.20 -9.29
C GLY A 201 -0.78 -4.69 -10.31
N ILE A 202 0.52 -4.49 -10.05
CA ILE A 202 1.60 -5.01 -10.89
C ILE A 202 1.67 -6.54 -10.79
N LEU A 203 1.61 -7.12 -9.58
CA LEU A 203 1.58 -8.57 -9.38
C LEU A 203 0.42 -9.22 -10.13
N ALA A 204 -0.79 -8.67 -9.99
CA ALA A 204 -1.98 -9.13 -10.71
C ALA A 204 -1.83 -9.01 -12.23
N GLY A 205 -1.16 -7.95 -12.72
CA GLY A 205 -0.85 -7.77 -14.13
C GLY A 205 0.10 -8.86 -14.69
N VAL A 206 1.08 -9.31 -13.90
CA VAL A 206 2.00 -10.39 -14.27
C VAL A 206 1.30 -11.75 -14.24
N LEU A 207 0.42 -12.00 -13.25
CA LEU A 207 -0.37 -13.24 -13.14
C LEU A 207 -1.33 -13.50 -14.31
N ARG A 208 -1.72 -12.48 -15.08
CA ARG A 208 -2.56 -12.69 -16.28
C ARG A 208 -1.86 -13.50 -17.37
N LYS A 209 -0.52 -13.59 -17.32
CA LYS A 209 0.26 -14.43 -18.23
C LYS A 209 0.55 -15.77 -17.54
N PRO A 210 0.26 -16.91 -18.17
CA PRO A 210 0.40 -18.23 -17.55
C PRO A 210 1.86 -18.55 -17.24
N GLY A 211 2.12 -19.22 -16.12
CA GLY A 211 3.46 -19.69 -15.70
C GLY A 211 4.26 -18.70 -14.85
N ASN A 212 3.62 -17.66 -14.30
CA ASN A 212 4.28 -16.67 -13.42
C ASN A 212 3.85 -16.79 -11.95
N GLU A 213 3.06 -17.81 -11.62
CA GLU A 213 2.45 -17.99 -10.31
C GLU A 213 3.50 -18.11 -9.21
N GLN A 214 4.53 -18.92 -9.42
CA GLN A 214 5.60 -19.13 -8.43
C GLN A 214 6.46 -17.88 -8.26
N THR A 215 6.80 -17.19 -9.35
CA THR A 215 7.60 -15.95 -9.29
C THR A 215 6.87 -14.82 -8.56
N VAL A 216 5.57 -14.66 -8.82
CA VAL A 216 4.71 -13.71 -8.09
C VAL A 216 4.60 -14.10 -6.62
N LYS A 217 4.42 -15.40 -6.34
CA LYS A 217 4.35 -15.92 -4.98
C LYS A 217 5.63 -15.60 -4.19
N THR A 218 6.82 -15.77 -4.77
CA THR A 218 8.09 -15.44 -4.10
C THR A 218 8.17 -13.96 -3.70
N VAL A 219 7.79 -13.05 -4.60
CA VAL A 219 7.78 -11.60 -4.31
C VAL A 219 6.75 -11.27 -3.22
N LEU A 220 5.55 -11.85 -3.32
CA LEU A 220 4.51 -11.65 -2.32
C LEU A 220 4.94 -12.18 -0.95
N ASP A 221 5.45 -13.41 -0.88
CA ASP A 221 5.89 -14.03 0.37
C ASP A 221 7.00 -13.21 1.02
N THR A 222 7.96 -12.70 0.23
CA THR A 222 9.02 -11.80 0.75
C THR A 222 8.44 -10.54 1.40
N PHE A 223 7.43 -9.93 0.80
CA PHE A 223 6.74 -8.77 1.38
C PHE A 223 5.97 -9.14 2.66
N LEU A 224 5.20 -10.24 2.62
CA LEU A 224 4.38 -10.68 3.76
C LEU A 224 5.23 -11.13 4.96
N ASP A 225 6.37 -11.79 4.70
CA ASP A 225 7.33 -12.19 5.73
C ASP A 225 8.07 -10.99 6.35
N GLY A 226 8.03 -9.83 5.69
CA GLY A 226 8.55 -8.56 6.19
C GLY A 226 7.61 -7.85 7.17
N LEU A 227 6.38 -8.33 7.36
CA LEU A 227 5.43 -7.77 8.34
C LEU A 227 5.65 -8.41 9.74
N PRO A 228 5.45 -7.66 10.84
CA PRO A 228 4.98 -6.28 10.93
C PRO A 228 6.07 -5.26 10.54
N THR A 229 5.65 -4.04 10.19
CA THR A 229 6.57 -2.91 9.99
C THR A 229 7.05 -2.41 11.36
N LYS A 230 7.90 -1.36 11.38
CA LYS A 230 8.35 -0.75 12.63
C LYS A 230 7.26 0.06 13.33
N ASP A 231 6.32 0.58 12.55
CA ASP A 231 5.22 1.40 13.02
C ASP A 231 3.95 0.55 13.11
N SER A 232 3.32 0.54 14.29
CA SER A 232 2.18 -0.31 14.54
C SER A 232 0.93 0.16 13.77
N CYS A 233 0.80 1.48 13.55
CA CYS A 233 -0.30 2.06 12.80
C CYS A 233 -0.17 1.78 11.31
N ASP A 234 1.03 1.94 10.73
CA ASP A 234 1.28 1.56 9.33
C ASP A 234 1.00 0.06 9.12
N THR A 235 1.40 -0.78 10.07
CA THR A 235 1.10 -2.22 10.01
C THR A 235 -0.41 -2.48 10.08
N ALA A 236 -1.15 -1.77 10.94
CA ALA A 236 -2.59 -1.92 11.06
C ALA A 236 -3.31 -1.52 9.76
N ASP A 237 -2.89 -0.42 9.13
CA ASP A 237 -3.46 0.05 7.86
C ASP A 237 -3.15 -0.91 6.70
N ILE A 238 -1.90 -1.36 6.59
CA ILE A 238 -1.48 -2.34 5.57
C ILE A 238 -2.26 -3.64 5.75
N THR A 239 -2.32 -4.18 6.96
CA THR A 239 -3.01 -5.45 7.21
C THR A 239 -4.53 -5.34 7.03
N GLY A 240 -5.13 -4.22 7.44
CA GLY A 240 -6.53 -3.91 7.16
C GLY A 240 -6.84 -3.90 5.66
N TRP A 241 -5.99 -3.25 4.85
CA TRP A 241 -6.14 -3.26 3.39
C TRP A 241 -5.98 -4.68 2.79
N LEU A 242 -4.99 -5.44 3.25
CA LEU A 242 -4.75 -6.81 2.78
C LEU A 242 -5.93 -7.74 3.11
N ARG A 243 -6.56 -7.56 4.26
CA ARG A 243 -7.76 -8.29 4.70
C ARG A 243 -9.00 -7.91 3.88
N ASP A 244 -9.21 -6.62 3.63
CA ASP A 244 -10.38 -6.12 2.89
C ASP A 244 -10.29 -6.34 1.37
N ARG A 245 -9.12 -6.77 0.88
CA ARG A 245 -8.92 -7.09 -0.53
C ARG A 245 -9.83 -8.24 -0.97
N GLY A 246 -10.66 -8.00 -1.98
CA GLY A 246 -11.56 -9.01 -2.54
C GLY A 246 -10.81 -10.26 -3.05
N PRO A 247 -11.35 -11.48 -2.87
CA PRO A 247 -10.67 -12.71 -3.28
C PRO A 247 -10.49 -12.78 -4.80
N THR A 248 -9.31 -13.18 -5.23
CA THR A 248 -8.90 -13.23 -6.66
C THR A 248 -8.68 -14.65 -7.18
N ARG A 249 -8.84 -15.67 -6.31
CA ARG A 249 -8.69 -17.10 -6.58
C ARG A 249 -7.32 -17.46 -7.15
N ASN A 250 -6.28 -16.78 -6.67
CA ASN A 250 -4.90 -17.02 -7.07
C ASN A 250 -3.95 -16.81 -5.87
N VAL A 251 -2.64 -16.86 -6.12
CA VAL A 251 -1.60 -16.77 -5.09
C VAL A 251 -1.68 -15.52 -4.21
N LEU A 252 -2.30 -14.42 -4.69
CA LEU A 252 -2.48 -13.19 -3.92
C LEU A 252 -3.41 -13.34 -2.72
N ASP A 253 -4.29 -14.35 -2.69
CA ASP A 253 -5.27 -14.54 -1.62
C ASP A 253 -4.62 -14.93 -0.28
N ARG A 254 -3.36 -15.39 -0.30
CA ARG A 254 -2.57 -15.67 0.91
C ARG A 254 -2.26 -14.42 1.76
N SER A 255 -2.40 -13.22 1.18
CA SER A 255 -2.25 -11.96 1.92
C SER A 255 -3.25 -11.84 3.09
N ALA A 256 -4.48 -12.33 2.92
CA ALA A 256 -5.49 -12.31 3.98
C ALA A 256 -5.07 -13.15 5.20
N ASP A 257 -4.46 -14.32 4.97
CA ASP A 257 -3.97 -15.18 6.06
C ASP A 257 -2.81 -14.51 6.82
N ALA A 258 -1.93 -13.80 6.11
CA ALA A 258 -0.82 -13.06 6.74
C ALA A 258 -1.34 -11.85 7.53
N ALA A 259 -2.32 -11.13 6.99
CA ALA A 259 -3.00 -10.03 7.68
C ALA A 259 -3.66 -10.53 8.97
N ALA A 260 -4.43 -11.61 8.91
CA ALA A 260 -5.12 -12.17 10.09
C ALA A 260 -4.18 -12.58 11.23
N ARG A 261 -2.92 -12.94 10.93
CA ARG A 261 -1.91 -13.26 11.95
C ARG A 261 -1.25 -12.02 12.56
N THR A 262 -1.22 -10.90 11.85
CA THR A 262 -0.40 -9.73 12.19
C THR A 262 -1.25 -8.56 12.70
N GLU A 263 -2.45 -8.38 12.14
CA GLU A 263 -3.37 -7.28 12.41
C GLU A 263 -3.73 -7.14 13.90
N PRO A 264 -4.02 -8.21 14.69
CA PRO A 264 -4.40 -8.04 16.09
C PRO A 264 -3.31 -7.36 16.93
N ALA A 265 -2.04 -7.73 16.75
CA ALA A 265 -0.94 -7.09 17.46
C ALA A 265 -0.75 -5.63 17.03
N ALA A 266 -0.88 -5.36 15.72
CA ALA A 266 -0.75 -4.02 15.15
C ALA A 266 -1.85 -3.07 15.64
N LEU A 267 -3.11 -3.53 15.71
CA LEU A 267 -4.24 -2.73 16.20
C LEU A 267 -4.05 -2.30 17.67
N VAL A 268 -3.56 -3.20 18.53
CA VAL A 268 -3.25 -2.83 19.93
C VAL A 268 -2.07 -1.87 19.99
N GLY A 269 -0.97 -2.18 19.29
CA GLY A 269 0.21 -1.32 19.27
C GLY A 269 -0.10 0.09 18.80
N CYS A 270 -0.84 0.23 17.68
CA CYS A 270 -1.27 1.52 17.18
C CYS A 270 -2.19 2.25 18.18
N GLY A 271 -3.11 1.51 18.81
CA GLY A 271 -3.95 2.05 19.88
C GLY A 271 -3.11 2.60 21.04
N ASP A 272 -2.06 1.89 21.46
CA ASP A 272 -1.17 2.32 22.55
C ASP A 272 -0.33 3.56 22.16
N ASP A 273 0.19 3.60 20.93
CA ASP A 273 0.95 4.75 20.41
C ASP A 273 0.06 6.00 20.35
N LEU A 274 -1.17 5.88 19.82
CA LEU A 274 -2.16 6.96 19.78
C LEU A 274 -2.61 7.40 21.19
N MET A 275 -2.70 6.47 22.15
CA MET A 275 -2.92 6.83 23.56
C MET A 275 -1.76 7.67 24.11
N ALA A 276 -0.53 7.40 23.71
CA ALA A 276 0.64 8.17 24.17
C ALA A 276 0.70 9.58 23.54
N GLU A 277 0.11 9.76 22.36
CA GLU A 277 -0.01 11.03 21.65
C GLU A 277 -1.26 11.85 22.02
N ASP A 278 -2.03 11.39 23.02
CA ASP A 278 -3.31 11.96 23.43
C ASP A 278 -4.41 11.94 22.31
N ASP A 279 -4.25 11.14 21.24
CA ASP A 279 -5.29 10.89 20.24
C ASP A 279 -6.24 9.77 20.69
N TRP A 280 -7.01 10.09 21.73
CA TRP A 280 -7.89 9.15 22.40
C TRP A 280 -9.00 8.59 21.51
N GLN A 281 -9.45 9.37 20.51
CA GLN A 281 -10.54 8.94 19.62
C GLN A 281 -10.06 7.86 18.67
N GLN A 282 -8.91 8.09 18.02
CA GLN A 282 -8.33 7.09 17.11
C GLN A 282 -7.86 5.86 17.88
N ALA A 283 -7.19 6.06 19.03
CA ALA A 283 -6.78 4.94 19.89
C ALA A 283 -7.96 4.02 20.23
N ARG A 284 -9.09 4.61 20.66
CA ARG A 284 -10.30 3.86 20.96
C ARG A 284 -10.83 3.09 19.74
N ALA A 285 -10.77 3.69 18.55
CA ALA A 285 -11.22 3.05 17.32
C ALA A 285 -10.41 1.78 17.00
N HIS A 286 -9.08 1.83 17.10
CA HIS A 286 -8.23 0.66 16.83
C HIS A 286 -8.43 -0.48 17.85
N TYR A 287 -8.53 -0.16 19.15
CA TYR A 287 -8.86 -1.20 20.14
C TYR A 287 -10.25 -1.80 19.89
N GLN A 288 -11.23 -0.99 19.51
CA GLN A 288 -12.58 -1.48 19.20
C GLN A 288 -12.58 -2.35 17.95
N GLN A 289 -11.80 -1.99 16.93
CA GLN A 289 -11.64 -2.77 15.71
C GLN A 289 -11.11 -4.18 16.01
N LEU A 290 -10.13 -4.31 16.92
CA LEU A 290 -9.68 -5.63 17.37
C LEU A 290 -10.82 -6.44 17.97
N LEU A 291 -11.63 -5.83 18.85
CA LEU A 291 -12.73 -6.53 19.52
C LEU A 291 -13.85 -6.93 18.55
N ASP A 292 -14.07 -6.14 17.51
CA ASP A 292 -15.12 -6.39 16.53
C ASP A 292 -14.68 -7.46 15.51
N GLN A 293 -13.41 -7.46 15.10
CA GLN A 293 -12.88 -8.34 14.05
C GLN A 293 -12.24 -9.63 14.60
N TYR A 294 -11.64 -9.56 15.78
CA TYR A 294 -10.90 -10.65 16.43
C TYR A 294 -11.34 -10.84 17.90
N PRO A 295 -12.63 -11.12 18.16
CA PRO A 295 -13.19 -11.15 19.53
C PRO A 295 -12.58 -12.21 20.46
N ASP A 296 -11.97 -13.25 19.88
CA ASP A 296 -11.35 -14.38 20.59
C ASP A 296 -9.81 -14.27 20.65
N ASP A 297 -9.20 -13.17 20.17
CA ASP A 297 -7.75 -12.98 20.25
C ASP A 297 -7.29 -12.81 21.70
N GLU A 298 -6.07 -13.29 22.00
CA GLU A 298 -5.46 -13.20 23.33
C GLU A 298 -5.35 -11.77 23.87
N ARG A 299 -5.30 -10.77 22.97
CA ARG A 299 -5.21 -9.34 23.32
C ARG A 299 -6.55 -8.68 23.57
N SER A 300 -7.67 -9.41 23.48
CA SER A 300 -9.01 -8.82 23.64
C SER A 300 -9.22 -8.15 25.00
N ASP A 301 -8.65 -8.69 26.08
CA ASP A 301 -8.77 -8.06 27.41
C ASP A 301 -7.95 -6.77 27.53
N GLU A 302 -6.80 -6.72 26.84
CA GLU A 302 -5.98 -5.51 26.72
C GLU A 302 -6.72 -4.44 25.92
N ALA A 303 -7.27 -4.78 24.75
CA ALA A 303 -8.06 -3.85 23.95
C ALA A 303 -9.30 -3.33 24.69
N ARG A 304 -10.02 -4.18 25.44
CA ARG A 304 -11.14 -3.73 26.31
C ARG A 304 -10.67 -2.71 27.36
N SER A 305 -9.50 -2.93 27.94
CA SER A 305 -8.88 -1.99 28.87
C SER A 305 -8.51 -0.69 28.17
N GLY A 306 -7.92 -0.76 26.97
CA GLY A 306 -7.62 0.36 26.08
C GLY A 306 -8.86 1.22 25.78
N VAL A 307 -9.93 0.61 25.26
CA VAL A 307 -11.22 1.27 25.00
C VAL A 307 -11.74 2.01 26.24
N LYS A 308 -11.66 1.37 27.42
CA LYS A 308 -12.09 1.98 28.68
C LYS A 308 -11.21 3.17 29.07
N LYS A 309 -9.89 3.06 28.96
CA LYS A 309 -8.95 4.16 29.28
C LYS A 309 -9.16 5.33 28.34
N ALA A 310 -9.20 5.08 27.03
CA ALA A 310 -9.46 6.09 26.01
C ALA A 310 -10.81 6.79 26.24
N GLY A 311 -11.87 6.01 26.54
CA GLY A 311 -13.18 6.56 26.88
C GLY A 311 -13.16 7.49 28.10
N LEU A 312 -12.41 7.13 29.15
CA LEU A 312 -12.22 7.99 30.32
C LEU A 312 -11.44 9.26 29.99
N ALA A 313 -10.42 9.18 29.14
CA ALA A 313 -9.65 10.33 28.70
C ALA A 313 -10.50 11.32 27.88
N ILE A 314 -11.32 10.80 26.95
CA ILE A 314 -12.29 11.59 26.18
C ILE A 314 -13.28 12.31 27.11
N GLU A 315 -13.86 11.58 28.08
CA GLU A 315 -14.78 12.19 29.05
C GLU A 315 -14.08 13.31 29.86
N LEU A 316 -12.83 13.09 30.28
CA LEU A 316 -12.09 14.09 31.06
C LEU A 316 -11.73 15.33 30.23
N ASP A 317 -11.34 15.14 28.97
CA ASP A 317 -11.03 16.25 28.06
C ASP A 317 -12.25 17.13 27.80
N GLU A 318 -13.40 16.51 27.54
CA GLU A 318 -14.66 17.23 27.38
C GLU A 318 -15.04 18.04 28.63
N VAL A 319 -14.86 17.45 29.82
CA VAL A 319 -15.08 18.18 31.08
C VAL A 319 -14.12 19.36 31.21
N ARG A 320 -12.82 19.18 30.91
CA ARG A 320 -11.83 20.27 30.95
C ARG A 320 -12.20 21.40 30.01
N ARG A 321 -12.58 21.08 28.77
CA ARG A 321 -13.05 22.04 27.76
C ARG A 321 -14.28 22.82 28.25
N LEU A 322 -15.29 22.13 28.78
CA LEU A 322 -16.50 22.76 29.32
C LEU A 322 -16.21 23.66 30.53
N VAL A 323 -15.32 23.22 31.42
CA VAL A 323 -14.88 24.01 32.59
C VAL A 323 -14.17 25.29 32.15
N GLN A 324 -13.26 25.21 31.18
CA GLN A 324 -12.55 26.37 30.62
C GLN A 324 -13.51 27.39 29.97
N ASN A 325 -14.56 26.89 29.33
CA ASN A 325 -15.58 27.71 28.66
C ASN A 325 -16.68 28.23 29.61
N THR A 326 -16.55 28.02 30.93
CA THR A 326 -17.55 28.48 31.91
C THR A 326 -17.20 29.88 32.42
N SER A 327 -17.99 30.89 32.05
CA SER A 327 -17.85 32.26 32.58
C SER A 327 -18.86 32.58 33.68
N ASP A 328 -20.00 31.89 33.73
CA ASP A 328 -21.09 32.11 34.67
C ASP A 328 -21.90 30.81 34.91
N ALA A 329 -22.96 30.87 35.71
CA ALA A 329 -23.81 29.71 36.00
C ALA A 329 -24.71 29.24 34.83
N LYS A 330 -24.61 29.87 33.66
CA LYS A 330 -25.41 29.63 32.44
C LYS A 330 -24.54 29.39 31.20
N SER A 331 -23.25 29.12 31.37
CA SER A 331 -22.30 28.86 30.28
C SER A 331 -21.45 27.63 30.57
N GLY A 332 -20.80 27.11 29.53
CA GLY A 332 -19.88 25.96 29.61
C GLY A 332 -20.50 24.76 30.35
N TYR A 333 -19.76 24.22 31.32
CA TYR A 333 -20.20 23.08 32.11
C TYR A 333 -21.50 23.35 32.89
N CYS A 334 -21.72 24.61 33.32
CA CYS A 334 -22.88 24.96 34.14
C CYS A 334 -24.20 25.01 33.35
N ASP A 335 -24.12 25.12 32.04
CA ASP A 335 -25.25 24.99 31.12
C ASP A 335 -25.45 23.55 30.66
N ALA A 336 -24.38 22.94 30.14
CA ALA A 336 -24.36 21.59 29.61
C ALA A 336 -23.38 20.70 30.40
N PRO A 337 -23.78 20.14 31.55
CA PRO A 337 -22.89 19.35 32.39
C PRO A 337 -22.55 18.01 31.73
N ALA A 338 -21.27 17.68 31.69
CA ALA A 338 -20.78 16.37 31.25
C ALA A 338 -20.38 15.50 32.44
N LYS A 339 -20.53 14.18 32.30
CA LYS A 339 -20.02 13.23 33.29
C LYS A 339 -18.55 12.92 33.01
N TYR A 340 -17.81 12.59 34.06
CA TYR A 340 -16.51 11.93 33.96
C TYR A 340 -16.50 10.72 34.89
N SER A 341 -16.69 9.54 34.34
CA SER A 341 -16.88 8.27 35.05
C SER A 341 -15.66 7.89 35.90
N GLY A 342 -14.47 8.44 35.59
CA GLY A 342 -13.23 8.27 36.34
C GLY A 342 -13.11 9.16 37.57
N ALA A 343 -13.99 10.15 37.75
CA ALA A 343 -13.96 11.09 38.87
C ALA A 343 -14.06 10.38 40.23
N PRO A 344 -13.46 10.90 41.32
CA PRO A 344 -13.72 10.40 42.67
C PRO A 344 -15.22 10.28 42.99
N ALA A 345 -15.61 9.20 43.66
CA ALA A 345 -17.02 9.00 44.02
C ALA A 345 -17.46 9.98 45.12
N TYR A 346 -18.70 10.46 45.03
CA TYR A 346 -19.30 11.27 46.08
C TYR A 346 -19.64 10.41 47.32
N ARG A 347 -18.82 10.52 48.38
CA ARG A 347 -18.87 9.63 49.57
C ARG A 347 -19.10 10.42 50.86
N LYS A 348 -19.41 9.70 51.95
CA LYS A 348 -19.49 10.28 53.31
C LYS A 348 -18.20 11.03 53.64
N GLY A 349 -18.32 12.22 54.22
CA GLY A 349 -17.19 13.10 54.50
C GLY A 349 -17.05 14.22 53.47
N PHE A 350 -15.84 14.80 53.38
CA PHE A 350 -15.57 15.93 52.50
C PHE A 350 -15.24 15.50 51.08
N ASN A 351 -15.89 16.16 50.12
CA ASN A 351 -15.75 15.92 48.71
C ASN A 351 -15.18 17.18 48.05
N ARG A 352 -14.01 17.07 47.41
CA ARG A 352 -13.44 18.21 46.69
C ARG A 352 -14.31 18.55 45.50
N ALA A 353 -14.49 19.84 45.27
CA ALA A 353 -15.33 20.35 44.21
C ALA A 353 -14.60 21.37 43.32
N LEU A 354 -14.99 21.39 42.05
CA LEU A 354 -14.78 22.54 41.17
C LEU A 354 -15.87 23.57 41.50
N PHE A 355 -15.48 24.82 41.78
CA PHE A 355 -16.43 25.92 41.93
C PHE A 355 -16.31 26.81 40.70
N LEU A 356 -17.42 26.95 39.97
CA LEU A 356 -17.52 27.66 38.70
C LEU A 356 -18.61 28.74 38.78
N GLY A 357 -18.55 29.72 37.88
CA GLY A 357 -19.47 30.84 37.85
C GLY A 357 -19.01 31.98 38.77
N ASP A 358 -19.93 32.50 39.60
CA ASP A 358 -19.62 33.62 40.49
C ASP A 358 -18.60 33.21 41.58
N THR A 359 -17.51 33.97 41.66
CA THR A 359 -16.38 33.68 42.55
C THR A 359 -16.32 34.55 43.80
N GLU A 360 -17.22 35.52 43.97
CA GLU A 360 -17.17 36.49 45.08
C GLU A 360 -17.12 35.80 46.45
N TYR A 361 -17.91 34.74 46.62
CA TYR A 361 -18.00 33.96 47.87
C TYR A 361 -17.27 32.62 47.76
N THR A 362 -17.36 31.93 46.63
CA THR A 362 -16.72 30.62 46.44
C THR A 362 -15.18 30.73 46.41
N GLY A 363 -14.65 31.89 46.01
CA GLY A 363 -13.25 32.27 46.08
C GLY A 363 -12.67 32.25 47.51
N LYS A 364 -13.50 32.42 48.53
CA LYS A 364 -13.11 32.50 49.96
C LYS A 364 -13.11 31.12 50.65
N LEU A 365 -13.56 30.06 49.98
CA LEU A 365 -13.65 28.72 50.55
C LEU A 365 -12.27 28.07 50.76
N PRO A 366 -12.13 27.15 51.74
CA PRO A 366 -10.87 26.46 52.01
C PRO A 366 -10.34 25.69 50.80
N GLY A 367 -9.01 25.74 50.56
CA GLY A 367 -8.36 25.00 49.47
C GLY A 367 -8.51 23.47 49.57
N GLY A 368 -8.76 22.94 50.77
CA GLY A 368 -9.08 21.52 50.98
C GLY A 368 -10.40 21.10 50.35
N TRP A 369 -11.35 22.03 50.17
CA TRP A 369 -12.66 21.76 49.55
C TRP A 369 -12.66 22.01 48.05
N ARG A 370 -11.64 22.70 47.54
CA ARG A 370 -11.56 23.16 46.17
C ARG A 370 -10.50 22.41 45.38
N THR A 371 -10.71 22.30 44.08
CA THR A 371 -9.69 21.89 43.12
C THR A 371 -9.91 22.67 41.82
N SER A 372 -8.84 22.90 41.06
CA SER A 372 -8.91 23.38 39.67
C SER A 372 -8.79 22.23 38.66
N ASP A 373 -8.37 21.05 39.12
CA ASP A 373 -8.20 19.85 38.30
C ASP A 373 -9.48 19.01 38.34
N PRO A 374 -10.20 18.84 37.21
CA PRO A 374 -11.41 18.02 37.15
C PRO A 374 -11.19 16.56 37.53
N ALA A 375 -9.99 16.00 37.31
CA ALA A 375 -9.70 14.61 37.66
C ALA A 375 -9.71 14.37 39.19
N LYS A 376 -9.57 15.43 39.99
CA LYS A 376 -9.56 15.38 41.46
C LYS A 376 -10.89 15.80 42.10
N ALA A 377 -11.89 16.18 41.29
CA ALA A 377 -13.16 16.68 41.77
C ALA A 377 -14.19 15.55 41.87
N ALA A 378 -14.86 15.43 43.01
CA ALA A 378 -16.06 14.59 43.11
C ALA A 378 -17.32 15.35 42.68
N LEU A 379 -17.30 16.68 42.81
CA LEU A 379 -18.43 17.57 42.57
C LEU A 379 -18.05 18.73 41.65
N VAL A 380 -19.03 19.23 40.90
CA VAL A 380 -18.98 20.54 40.25
C VAL A 380 -20.09 21.42 40.80
N VAL A 381 -19.73 22.57 41.33
CA VAL A 381 -20.63 23.54 41.96
C VAL A 381 -20.66 24.80 41.11
N CYS A 382 -21.75 25.01 40.39
CA CYS A 382 -22.01 26.22 39.63
C CYS A 382 -22.74 27.22 40.51
N ALA A 383 -22.06 28.31 40.89
CA ALA A 383 -22.61 29.40 41.68
C ALA A 383 -23.14 30.51 40.77
N GLY A 384 -24.43 30.84 40.95
CA GLY A 384 -25.04 32.02 40.34
C GLY A 384 -24.68 33.30 41.09
N THR A 385 -25.10 34.42 40.53
CA THR A 385 -24.98 35.74 41.18
C THR A 385 -25.76 35.78 42.49
N ALA A 386 -25.23 36.51 43.46
CA ALA A 386 -25.89 36.70 44.75
C ALA A 386 -27.24 37.44 44.62
N GLU A 387 -28.23 36.97 45.37
CA GLU A 387 -29.59 37.51 45.46
C GLU A 387 -29.94 37.80 46.92
N HIS A 388 -30.91 38.69 47.16
CA HIS A 388 -31.45 38.92 48.51
C HIS A 388 -32.14 37.65 49.01
N GLY A 389 -31.63 37.11 50.13
CA GLY A 389 -32.16 35.94 50.81
C GLY A 389 -33.23 36.28 51.83
N SER A 390 -33.23 35.60 52.96
CA SER A 390 -34.08 35.97 54.09
C SER A 390 -33.65 37.31 54.68
N ALA A 391 -34.62 38.17 54.99
CA ALA A 391 -34.39 39.39 55.76
C ALA A 391 -33.83 39.01 57.14
N VAL A 392 -32.82 39.76 57.59
CA VAL A 392 -32.19 39.60 58.90
C VAL A 392 -32.72 40.65 59.85
N GLU A 393 -32.59 41.91 59.46
CA GLU A 393 -32.93 43.06 60.30
C GLU A 393 -33.11 44.31 59.44
N THR A 394 -33.99 45.19 59.88
CA THR A 394 -34.27 46.48 59.25
C THR A 394 -33.81 47.57 60.19
N CYS A 395 -33.00 48.50 59.69
CA CYS A 395 -32.40 49.56 60.49
C CYS A 395 -32.63 50.93 59.87
N TYR A 396 -32.71 51.92 60.77
CA TYR A 396 -33.05 53.29 60.44
C TYR A 396 -31.79 54.15 60.50
N TYR A 397 -31.48 54.83 59.40
CA TYR A 397 -30.32 55.70 59.29
C TYR A 397 -30.76 57.15 59.11
N GLU A 398 -30.12 58.06 59.85
CA GLU A 398 -30.30 59.49 59.65
C GLU A 398 -29.81 59.88 58.24
N ASN A 399 -30.52 60.80 57.59
CA ASN A 399 -30.16 61.35 56.30
C ASN A 399 -30.02 62.87 56.36
N ASP A 400 -29.27 63.43 55.41
CA ASP A 400 -28.98 64.86 55.36
C ASP A 400 -30.20 65.71 54.94
N GLU A 401 -31.25 65.08 54.41
CA GLU A 401 -32.46 65.77 53.94
C GLU A 401 -33.48 66.04 55.06
N SER A 402 -33.63 65.15 56.05
CA SER A 402 -34.50 65.35 57.21
C SER A 402 -34.23 64.37 58.35
N ALA A 403 -33.87 64.89 59.52
CA ALA A 403 -33.73 64.11 60.75
C ALA A 403 -35.04 63.44 61.24
N TYR A 404 -36.21 63.81 60.67
CA TYR A 404 -37.51 63.28 61.06
C TYR A 404 -37.99 62.10 60.20
N PHE A 405 -37.33 61.83 59.07
CA PHE A 405 -37.66 60.73 58.17
C PHE A 405 -36.41 59.89 57.88
N PRO A 406 -35.99 59.02 58.82
CA PRO A 406 -34.81 58.20 58.61
C PRO A 406 -35.00 57.23 57.44
N HIS A 407 -33.92 56.95 56.70
CA HIS A 407 -33.93 55.93 55.68
C HIS A 407 -33.98 54.54 56.30
N GLU A 408 -34.96 53.77 55.88
CA GLU A 408 -35.10 52.36 56.24
C GLU A 408 -34.27 51.50 55.29
N VAL A 409 -33.35 50.71 55.85
CA VAL A 409 -32.52 49.78 55.08
C VAL A 409 -32.70 48.39 55.65
N THR A 410 -33.18 47.46 54.84
CA THR A 410 -33.28 46.06 55.23
C THR A 410 -32.01 45.30 54.82
N PHE A 411 -31.42 44.59 55.79
CA PHE A 411 -30.27 43.74 55.58
C PHE A 411 -30.71 42.30 55.31
N TYR A 412 -30.30 41.76 54.17
CA TYR A 412 -30.64 40.40 53.73
C TYR A 412 -29.44 39.48 53.81
N LYS A 413 -29.69 38.20 54.12
CA LYS A 413 -28.70 37.14 53.91
C LYS A 413 -28.31 37.09 52.44
N VAL A 414 -27.06 36.76 52.15
CA VAL A 414 -26.61 36.54 50.77
C VAL A 414 -27.13 35.18 50.31
N LYS A 415 -28.10 35.14 49.42
CA LYS A 415 -28.60 33.90 48.81
C LYS A 415 -27.85 33.65 47.51
N ILE A 416 -27.25 32.48 47.38
CA ILE A 416 -26.53 32.07 46.18
C ILE A 416 -27.25 30.88 45.56
N PRO A 417 -27.87 31.02 44.36
CA PRO A 417 -28.39 29.90 43.60
C PRO A 417 -27.27 28.94 43.19
N LEU A 418 -27.48 27.63 43.36
CA LEU A 418 -26.51 26.59 43.03
C LEU A 418 -27.06 25.56 42.05
N LYS A 419 -26.18 25.12 41.14
CA LYS A 419 -26.31 23.82 40.47
C LYS A 419 -25.13 22.95 40.89
N VAL A 420 -25.39 21.93 41.71
CA VAL A 420 -24.36 20.99 42.18
C VAL A 420 -24.50 19.69 41.41
N TYR A 421 -23.42 19.20 40.82
CA TYR A 421 -23.39 17.96 40.04
C TYR A 421 -22.38 16.99 40.64
N GLU A 422 -22.76 15.73 40.80
CA GLU A 422 -21.80 14.64 41.00
C GLU A 422 -21.07 14.39 39.68
N LEU A 423 -19.77 14.69 39.63
CA LEU A 423 -19.01 14.64 38.38
C LEU A 423 -18.98 13.24 37.77
N ARG A 424 -18.90 12.20 38.61
CA ARG A 424 -18.86 10.80 38.17
C ARG A 424 -20.09 10.40 37.35
N THR A 425 -21.26 10.88 37.73
CA THR A 425 -22.54 10.45 37.15
C THR A 425 -23.20 11.51 36.28
N GLY A 426 -22.75 12.77 36.37
CA GLY A 426 -23.38 13.94 35.77
C GLY A 426 -24.71 14.32 36.45
N LYS A 427 -25.10 13.65 37.53
CA LYS A 427 -26.41 13.88 38.16
C LYS A 427 -26.38 15.13 39.03
N ARG A 428 -27.43 15.95 38.91
CA ARG A 428 -27.62 17.12 39.77
C ARG A 428 -28.08 16.67 41.16
N ILE A 429 -27.39 17.16 42.18
CA ILE A 429 -27.66 16.88 43.60
C ILE A 429 -27.99 18.18 44.35
N ASP A 430 -28.45 18.03 45.59
CA ASP A 430 -28.73 19.13 46.50
C ASP A 430 -27.46 19.56 47.27
N PRO A 431 -27.42 20.80 47.78
CA PRO A 431 -28.49 21.81 47.80
C PRO A 431 -28.56 22.67 46.51
N ARG A 432 -29.75 23.22 46.24
CA ARG A 432 -30.01 24.13 45.09
C ARG A 432 -29.67 25.58 45.35
N GLN A 433 -29.39 25.94 46.59
CA GLN A 433 -29.01 27.28 47.01
C GLN A 433 -28.36 27.20 48.38
N VAL A 434 -27.58 28.22 48.73
CA VAL A 434 -27.09 28.47 50.08
C VAL A 434 -27.45 29.88 50.50
N GLN A 435 -27.58 30.11 51.81
CA GLN A 435 -27.73 31.45 52.36
C GLN A 435 -26.60 31.71 53.35
N ILE A 436 -25.88 32.80 53.14
CA ILE A 436 -24.77 33.23 53.98
C ILE A 436 -25.30 34.27 54.96
N SER A 437 -25.18 33.98 56.24
CA SER A 437 -25.48 34.93 57.32
C SER A 437 -24.31 35.89 57.51
N GLY A 438 -24.49 36.94 58.29
CA GLY A 438 -23.45 37.92 58.57
C GLY A 438 -23.94 39.00 59.51
N GLY A 439 -23.12 40.03 59.71
CA GLY A 439 -23.50 41.20 60.50
C GLY A 439 -24.49 42.10 59.75
N SER A 440 -25.51 42.60 60.46
CA SER A 440 -26.46 43.62 60.02
C SER A 440 -26.20 44.94 60.76
N CYS A 441 -26.81 46.02 60.25
CA CYS A 441 -26.95 47.29 60.97
C CYS A 441 -25.65 47.90 61.52
N PRO A 442 -24.65 48.15 60.66
CA PRO A 442 -23.48 48.91 61.08
C PRO A 442 -23.88 50.31 61.59
N ARG A 443 -23.11 50.86 62.51
CA ARG A 443 -23.36 52.22 63.04
C ARG A 443 -23.34 53.31 61.95
N THR A 444 -22.57 53.09 60.89
CA THR A 444 -22.46 54.00 59.74
C THR A 444 -22.56 53.17 58.47
N LEU A 445 -23.46 53.58 57.56
CA LEU A 445 -23.65 52.94 56.27
C LEU A 445 -22.99 53.78 55.18
N TYR A 446 -22.00 53.19 54.51
CA TYR A 446 -21.38 53.81 53.34
C TYR A 446 -22.04 53.25 52.08
N TYR A 447 -22.58 54.11 51.23
CA TYR A 447 -23.13 53.75 49.92
C TYR A 447 -22.65 54.73 48.86
N GLY A 448 -22.57 54.24 47.62
CA GLY A 448 -22.30 55.09 46.45
C GLY A 448 -23.59 55.33 45.69
N TYR A 449 -23.80 56.56 45.23
CA TYR A 449 -24.88 56.89 44.30
C TYR A 449 -24.28 57.41 42.98
N TYR A 450 -24.94 57.12 41.87
CA TYR A 450 -24.53 57.57 40.53
C TYR A 450 -25.64 58.43 39.94
N GLY A 451 -25.40 59.74 39.83
CA GLY A 451 -26.38 60.70 39.30
C GLY A 451 -26.31 62.07 39.98
N THR A 452 -27.25 62.95 39.63
CA THR A 452 -27.38 64.29 40.23
C THR A 452 -28.21 64.32 41.51
N TYR A 453 -28.94 63.25 41.83
CA TYR A 453 -29.80 63.13 43.00
C TYR A 453 -29.40 61.92 43.83
N ASP A 454 -29.35 62.09 45.14
CA ASP A 454 -29.14 61.01 46.10
C ASP A 454 -30.52 60.53 46.60
N TYR A 455 -30.85 59.27 46.35
CA TYR A 455 -32.10 58.65 46.80
C TYR A 455 -31.93 57.82 48.07
N GLY A 456 -30.76 57.92 48.71
CA GLY A 456 -30.39 57.12 49.86
C GLY A 456 -29.93 55.70 49.49
N PRO A 457 -29.47 54.94 50.48
CA PRO A 457 -29.06 53.56 50.30
C PRO A 457 -30.27 52.67 50.02
N GLY A 458 -30.18 51.81 49.01
CA GLY A 458 -31.10 50.69 48.86
C GLY A 458 -30.86 49.60 49.91
N ASP A 459 -31.69 48.55 49.88
CA ASP A 459 -31.49 47.35 50.69
C ASP A 459 -30.09 46.74 50.50
N GLN A 460 -29.55 46.15 51.56
CA GLN A 460 -28.15 45.74 51.62
C GLN A 460 -28.01 44.24 51.91
N PHE A 461 -26.89 43.68 51.48
CA PHE A 461 -26.45 42.39 52.00
C PHE A 461 -25.84 42.53 53.40
N VAL A 462 -25.95 41.46 54.19
CA VAL A 462 -25.17 41.34 55.43
C VAL A 462 -23.66 41.35 55.16
N SER A 463 -22.90 41.89 56.11
CA SER A 463 -21.43 41.82 56.08
C SER A 463 -20.97 40.41 56.43
N THR A 464 -20.35 39.71 55.48
CA THR A 464 -19.99 38.28 55.62
C THR A 464 -18.54 38.08 56.10
N ALA A 465 -18.35 37.21 57.10
CA ALA A 465 -17.04 36.70 57.49
C ALA A 465 -16.72 35.38 56.77
N LYS A 466 -15.42 34.99 56.74
CA LYS A 466 -14.99 33.70 56.15
C LYS A 466 -15.64 32.48 56.83
N SER A 467 -15.93 32.58 58.13
CA SER A 467 -16.66 31.55 58.89
C SER A 467 -18.06 31.33 58.33
N ASP A 468 -18.76 32.42 58.03
CA ASP A 468 -20.16 32.39 57.61
C ASP A 468 -20.29 31.78 56.22
N VAL A 469 -19.38 32.15 55.32
CA VAL A 469 -19.26 31.54 53.98
C VAL A 469 -18.97 30.04 54.10
N ARG A 470 -18.02 29.66 54.96
CA ARG A 470 -17.67 28.25 55.17
C ARG A 470 -18.85 27.45 55.73
N GLU A 471 -19.57 27.99 56.69
CA GLU A 471 -20.73 27.33 57.30
C GLU A 471 -21.86 27.15 56.28
N ALA A 472 -22.15 28.17 55.47
CA ALA A 472 -23.17 28.10 54.43
C ALA A 472 -22.88 27.04 53.35
N PHE A 473 -21.62 26.89 52.94
CA PHE A 473 -21.21 25.92 51.91
C PHE A 473 -20.85 24.54 52.46
N TRP A 474 -20.76 24.38 53.78
CA TRP A 474 -20.45 23.09 54.42
C TRP A 474 -21.36 21.93 53.95
N PRO A 475 -22.70 22.11 53.84
CA PRO A 475 -23.59 21.04 53.37
C PRO A 475 -23.43 20.69 51.88
N VAL A 476 -22.77 21.54 51.09
CA VAL A 476 -22.53 21.29 49.65
C VAL A 476 -21.42 20.26 49.46
N VAL A 477 -20.36 20.38 50.27
CA VAL A 477 -19.14 19.56 50.12
C VAL A 477 -19.10 18.36 51.08
N LYS A 478 -19.94 18.35 52.11
CA LYS A 478 -20.01 17.28 53.09
C LYS A 478 -21.28 16.46 52.92
N ARG A 479 -21.12 15.17 52.65
CA ARG A 479 -22.21 14.19 52.58
C ARG A 479 -22.48 13.52 53.93
#